data_AF-A0A2H0BET2-F1
#
_entry.id   AF-A0A2H0BET2-F1
#
_cell.length_a   1.000
_cell.length_b   1.000
_cell.length_c   1.000
_cell.angle_alpha   90.00
_cell.angle_beta   90.00
_cell.angle_gamma   90.00
#
_symmetry.space_group_name_H-M   'P 1'
#
loop_
_entity.id
_entity.type
_entity.pdbx_description
1 polymer ?
#
loop_
_entity_poly.entity_id
_entity_poly.type
_entity_poly.pdbx_seq_one_letter_code
_entity_poly.pdbx_strand_id
1 'polypeptide(L)'
;MHYPYLLVILPKKQVTHVYNLEEKKKEKDFSETILDYAEGKVLRNGGKTTMLDSLDLGVLCDKGFIQSSTEVLCLTRVTTNNVENKVISISIPDKKQKEVYVSGDIITDFSVINGRMYIGEINLHNKQNYLLVDGEKTEVPSVVSLIYELGGEPHFATLKGALSQEENWYKIENDKTLLINSTKIYLLRTEN
;
A
#
# COMPACT_ATOMS: atom_id res chain seq x y z
N MET A 1 2.28 -12.18 10.56
CA MET A 1 1.33 -11.03 10.61
C MET A 1 2.08 -9.88 9.96
N HIS A 2 1.59 -9.33 8.85
CA HIS A 2 2.34 -8.34 8.05
C HIS A 2 2.21 -6.93 8.64
N TYR A 3 2.66 -6.70 9.86
CA TYR A 3 2.83 -5.38 10.48
C TYR A 3 3.82 -5.60 11.62
N PRO A 4 4.85 -4.75 11.77
CA PRO A 4 4.67 -3.29 11.82
C PRO A 4 5.85 -2.53 11.17
N TYR A 5 5.97 -2.57 9.84
CA TYR A 5 7.07 -1.90 9.13
C TYR A 5 6.64 -0.62 8.41
N LEU A 6 7.42 0.45 8.56
CA LEU A 6 7.32 1.65 7.74
C LEU A 6 8.48 1.72 6.76
N LEU A 7 8.14 1.82 5.48
CA LEU A 7 9.08 2.04 4.40
C LEU A 7 9.21 3.52 4.08
N VAL A 8 10.40 4.07 4.26
CA VAL A 8 10.72 5.45 3.86
C VAL A 8 11.64 5.41 2.66
N ILE A 9 11.07 5.71 1.49
CA ILE A 9 11.78 5.69 0.21
C ILE A 9 12.37 7.09 -0.03
N LEU A 10 13.68 7.15 -0.24
CA LEU A 10 14.42 8.34 -0.62
C LEU A 10 14.81 8.23 -2.11
N PRO A 11 13.91 8.59 -3.05
CA PRO A 11 14.08 8.28 -4.47
C PRO A 11 15.35 8.92 -5.07
N LYS A 12 15.69 10.15 -4.65
CA LYS A 12 16.91 10.83 -5.12
C LYS A 12 18.21 10.13 -4.72
N LYS A 13 18.18 9.35 -3.63
CA LYS A 13 19.32 8.57 -3.14
C LYS A 13 19.21 7.10 -3.53
N GLN A 14 18.08 6.68 -4.11
CA GLN A 14 17.73 5.27 -4.36
C GLN A 14 17.90 4.40 -3.10
N VAL A 15 17.53 4.92 -1.94
CA VAL A 15 17.59 4.18 -0.67
C VAL A 15 16.18 4.00 -0.14
N THR A 16 15.89 2.82 0.37
CA THR A 16 14.72 2.59 1.23
C THR A 16 15.16 2.26 2.63
N HIS A 17 14.64 3.01 3.60
CA HIS A 17 14.80 2.72 5.02
C HIS A 17 13.60 1.91 5.50
N VAL A 18 13.86 0.80 6.19
CA VAL A 18 12.84 0.00 6.88
C VAL A 18 12.89 0.32 8.36
N TYR A 19 11.78 0.80 8.91
CA TYR A 19 11.61 1.04 10.33
C TYR A 19 10.64 0.03 10.92
N ASN A 20 11.05 -0.64 11.98
CA ASN A 20 10.16 -1.41 12.83
C ASN A 20 9.42 -0.43 13.75
N LEU A 21 8.10 -0.34 13.62
CA LEU A 21 7.26 0.59 14.36
C LEU A 21 7.00 0.15 15.80
N GLU A 22 7.00 -1.15 16.08
CA GLU A 22 6.89 -1.68 17.45
C GLU A 22 8.14 -1.32 18.26
N GLU A 23 9.31 -1.62 17.70
CA GLU A 23 10.59 -1.36 18.34
C GLU A 23 11.04 0.11 18.18
N LYS A 24 10.33 0.88 17.36
CA LYS A 24 10.63 2.29 17.00
C LYS A 24 12.07 2.50 16.54
N LYS A 25 12.63 1.51 15.84
CA LYS A 25 14.03 1.53 15.40
C LYS A 25 14.13 1.25 13.90
N LYS A 26 15.19 1.79 13.29
CA LYS A 26 15.53 1.43 11.91
C LYS A 26 16.05 -0.01 11.91
N GLU A 27 15.40 -0.87 11.16
CA GLU A 27 15.76 -2.28 11.06
C GLU A 27 16.81 -2.51 9.97
N LYS A 28 16.62 -1.92 8.79
CA LYS A 28 17.48 -2.18 7.64
C LYS A 28 17.45 -1.05 6.61
N ASP A 29 18.54 -0.94 5.85
CA ASP A 29 18.64 -0.09 4.67
C ASP A 29 18.76 -0.97 3.41
N PHE A 30 18.10 -0.55 2.33
CA PHE A 30 18.24 -1.12 1.01
C PHE A 30 18.70 -0.06 0.03
N SER A 31 19.73 -0.35 -0.77
CA SER A 31 20.23 0.54 -1.83
C SER A 31 19.39 0.47 -3.11
N GLU A 32 18.07 0.33 -2.96
CA GLU A 32 17.10 0.35 -4.03
C GLU A 32 15.70 0.73 -3.49
N THR A 33 14.75 0.96 -4.40
CA THR A 33 13.33 1.08 -4.03
C THR A 33 12.73 -0.30 -3.84
N ILE A 34 12.26 -0.60 -2.64
CA ILE A 34 11.51 -1.83 -2.36
C ILE A 34 10.02 -1.49 -2.30
N LEU A 35 9.18 -2.44 -2.73
CA LEU A 35 7.72 -2.32 -2.70
C LEU A 35 7.19 -2.69 -1.32
N ASP A 36 7.81 -3.68 -0.67
CA ASP A 36 7.38 -4.15 0.64
C ASP A 36 8.47 -4.90 1.42
N TYR A 37 8.27 -5.04 2.73
CA TYR A 37 9.16 -5.77 3.63
C TYR A 37 8.38 -6.46 4.76
N ALA A 38 8.60 -7.77 4.92
CA ALA A 38 8.09 -8.50 6.09
C ALA A 38 8.91 -9.73 6.43
N GLU A 39 9.15 -9.93 7.73
CA GLU A 39 9.79 -11.13 8.27
C GLU A 39 11.13 -11.45 7.54
N GLY A 40 11.90 -10.40 7.23
CA GLY A 40 13.17 -10.50 6.50
C GLY A 40 13.05 -10.61 4.97
N LYS A 41 11.83 -10.80 4.44
CA LYS A 41 11.55 -10.88 3.01
C LYS A 41 11.42 -9.50 2.38
N VAL A 42 11.88 -9.39 1.14
CA VAL A 42 11.89 -8.12 0.40
C VAL A 42 11.16 -8.29 -0.91
N LEU A 43 10.16 -7.45 -1.13
CA LEU A 43 9.49 -7.33 -2.43
C LEU A 43 10.04 -6.12 -3.18
N ARG A 44 10.49 -6.30 -4.42
CA ARG A 44 11.13 -5.21 -5.20
C ARG A 44 10.96 -5.44 -6.69
N ASN A 45 11.10 -4.39 -7.50
CA ASN A 45 11.08 -4.52 -8.96
C ASN A 45 12.49 -4.87 -9.49
N GLY A 46 12.59 -6.00 -10.20
CA GLY A 46 13.81 -6.53 -10.80
C GLY A 46 13.93 -6.23 -12.31
N GLY A 47 13.45 -5.06 -12.74
CA GLY A 47 13.38 -4.68 -14.16
C GLY A 47 11.96 -4.79 -14.70
N LYS A 48 11.65 -5.85 -15.46
CA LYS A 48 10.33 -6.06 -16.08
C LYS A 48 9.36 -6.87 -15.22
N THR A 49 9.83 -7.38 -14.09
CA THR A 49 9.05 -8.20 -13.16
C THR A 49 9.36 -7.80 -11.72
N THR A 50 8.52 -8.26 -10.81
CA THR A 50 8.67 -8.11 -9.36
C THR A 50 9.30 -9.38 -8.79
N MET A 51 10.22 -9.17 -7.86
CA MET A 51 10.99 -10.21 -7.18
C MET A 51 10.58 -10.25 -5.71
N LEU A 52 10.33 -11.45 -5.18
CA LEU A 52 10.35 -11.74 -3.74
C LEU A 52 11.70 -12.35 -3.40
N ASP A 53 12.58 -11.57 -2.75
CA ASP A 53 14.01 -11.86 -2.63
C ASP A 53 14.68 -12.11 -4.01
N SER A 54 14.91 -13.38 -4.34
CA SER A 54 15.47 -13.85 -5.61
C SER A 54 14.43 -14.58 -6.48
N LEU A 55 13.20 -14.77 -6.01
CA LEU A 55 12.12 -15.42 -6.75
C LEU A 55 11.42 -14.41 -7.66
N ASP A 56 11.44 -14.66 -8.97
CA ASP A 56 10.67 -13.90 -9.96
C ASP A 56 9.18 -14.30 -9.92
N LEU A 57 8.32 -13.31 -9.68
CA LEU A 57 6.86 -13.47 -9.61
C LEU A 57 6.17 -13.44 -10.98
N GLY A 58 6.90 -13.10 -12.05
CA GLY A 58 6.41 -13.12 -13.43
C GLY A 58 5.46 -11.98 -13.79
N VAL A 59 5.35 -10.95 -12.95
CA VAL A 59 4.50 -9.77 -13.15
C VAL A 59 5.18 -8.54 -12.56
N LEU A 60 4.96 -7.37 -13.15
CA LEU A 60 5.42 -6.09 -12.61
C LEU A 60 4.33 -5.46 -11.75
N CYS A 61 4.65 -5.22 -10.49
CA CYS A 61 3.79 -4.55 -9.54
C CYS A 61 4.13 -3.06 -9.47
N ASP A 62 3.10 -2.22 -9.60
CA ASP A 62 3.15 -0.78 -9.29
C ASP A 62 3.22 -0.58 -7.77
N LYS A 63 2.52 -1.43 -7.02
CA LYS A 63 2.61 -1.58 -5.56
C LYS A 63 2.43 -3.06 -5.19
N GLY A 64 3.07 -3.52 -4.13
CA GLY A 64 2.95 -4.91 -3.69
C GLY A 64 2.82 -5.01 -2.17
N PHE A 65 2.27 -6.13 -1.71
CA PHE A 65 2.07 -6.43 -0.29
C PHE A 65 2.35 -7.91 -0.01
N ILE A 66 3.26 -8.22 0.91
CA ILE A 66 3.61 -9.61 1.28
C ILE A 66 2.56 -10.13 2.27
N GLN A 67 1.42 -10.60 1.75
CA GLN A 67 0.31 -11.06 2.58
C GLN A 67 0.71 -12.18 3.55
N SER A 68 1.53 -13.12 3.10
CA SER A 68 2.07 -14.22 3.90
C SER A 68 3.32 -14.81 3.26
N SER A 69 3.94 -15.80 3.91
CA SER A 69 5.04 -16.57 3.31
C SER A 69 4.66 -17.32 2.02
N THR A 70 3.36 -17.48 1.76
CA THR A 70 2.82 -18.21 0.60
C THR A 70 2.09 -17.33 -0.40
N GLU A 71 1.91 -16.04 -0.12
CA GLU A 71 1.07 -15.17 -0.94
C GLU A 71 1.59 -13.73 -0.98
N VAL A 72 1.63 -13.15 -2.18
CA VAL A 72 1.88 -11.73 -2.41
C VAL A 72 0.69 -11.13 -3.15
N LEU A 73 0.23 -9.97 -2.69
CA LEU A 73 -0.71 -9.14 -3.42
C LEU A 73 0.05 -8.12 -4.26
N CYS A 74 -0.43 -7.89 -5.48
CA CYS A 74 0.24 -7.06 -6.47
C CYS A 74 -0.78 -6.18 -7.17
N LEU A 75 -0.60 -4.87 -7.04
CA LEU A 75 -1.26 -3.89 -7.90
C LEU A 75 -0.53 -3.84 -9.23
N THR A 76 -1.23 -4.11 -10.32
CA THR A 76 -0.69 -4.06 -11.67
C THR A 76 -1.73 -3.49 -12.63
N ARG A 77 -1.32 -3.17 -13.86
CA ARG A 77 -2.23 -2.64 -14.87
C ARG A 77 -3.00 -3.77 -15.55
N VAL A 78 -4.25 -3.51 -15.92
CA VAL A 78 -5.04 -4.46 -16.73
C VAL A 78 -4.47 -4.56 -18.14
N THR A 79 -4.12 -3.40 -18.72
CA THR A 79 -3.41 -3.30 -20.01
C THR A 79 -2.29 -2.26 -19.89
N THR A 80 -1.25 -2.35 -20.73
CA THR A 80 -0.11 -1.43 -20.65
C THR A 80 -0.47 0.03 -20.97
N ASN A 81 -1.60 0.26 -21.64
CA ASN A 81 -1.95 1.56 -22.24
C ASN A 81 -3.10 2.28 -21.53
N ASN A 82 -3.78 1.63 -20.58
CA ASN A 82 -4.89 2.22 -19.83
C ASN A 82 -4.51 2.54 -18.39
N VAL A 83 -5.31 3.41 -17.77
CA VAL A 83 -5.27 3.73 -16.33
C VAL A 83 -5.99 2.69 -15.47
N GLU A 84 -6.51 1.62 -16.08
CA GLU A 84 -7.21 0.55 -15.36
C GLU A 84 -6.18 -0.31 -14.62
N ASN A 85 -6.37 -0.41 -13.31
CA ASN A 85 -5.53 -1.22 -12.44
C ASN A 85 -6.32 -2.38 -11.83
N LYS A 86 -5.60 -3.42 -11.46
CA LYS A 86 -6.14 -4.58 -10.76
C LYS A 86 -5.22 -5.01 -9.64
N VAL A 87 -5.79 -5.57 -8.59
CA VAL A 87 -5.07 -6.30 -7.56
C VAL A 87 -5.14 -7.78 -7.89
N ILE A 88 -3.98 -8.41 -8.01
CA ILE A 88 -3.86 -9.86 -8.17
C ILE A 88 -3.20 -10.45 -6.92
N SER A 89 -3.60 -11.67 -6.57
CA SER A 89 -2.90 -12.54 -5.63
C SER A 89 -1.95 -13.44 -6.42
N ILE A 90 -0.74 -13.62 -5.89
CA ILE A 90 0.31 -14.45 -6.45
C ILE A 90 0.68 -15.49 -5.40
N SER A 91 0.37 -16.75 -5.70
CA SER A 91 0.80 -17.89 -4.89
C SER A 91 2.30 -18.10 -5.05
N ILE A 92 3.06 -18.08 -3.96
CA ILE A 92 4.53 -18.23 -3.98
C ILE A 92 4.97 -19.65 -4.37
N PRO A 93 4.34 -20.75 -3.89
CA PRO A 93 4.78 -22.10 -4.24
C PRO A 93 4.68 -22.44 -5.74
N ASP A 94 3.63 -21.98 -6.42
CA ASP A 94 3.35 -22.38 -7.81
C ASP A 94 3.24 -21.20 -8.80
N LYS A 95 3.44 -19.96 -8.32
CA LYS A 95 3.38 -18.71 -9.09
C LYS A 95 2.06 -18.48 -9.82
N LYS A 96 0.99 -19.17 -9.39
CA LYS A 96 -0.34 -18.92 -9.96
C LYS A 96 -0.83 -17.54 -9.54
N GLN A 97 -1.36 -16.84 -10.53
CA GLN A 97 -1.93 -15.51 -10.35
C GLN A 97 -3.45 -15.62 -10.38
N LYS A 98 -4.12 -14.94 -9.44
CA LYS A 98 -5.58 -14.85 -9.37
C LYS A 98 -5.98 -13.39 -9.27
N GLU A 99 -6.93 -12.96 -10.09
CA GLU A 99 -7.52 -11.63 -9.92
C GLU A 99 -8.34 -11.59 -8.63
N VAL A 100 -8.01 -10.61 -7.78
CA VAL A 100 -8.72 -10.35 -6.53
C VAL A 100 -9.72 -9.23 -6.73
N TYR A 101 -9.31 -8.19 -7.43
CA TYR A 101 -10.12 -7.01 -7.69
C TYR A 101 -9.68 -6.30 -8.97
N VAL A 102 -10.63 -5.80 -9.75
CA VAL A 102 -10.38 -5.05 -10.99
C VAL A 102 -11.14 -3.73 -10.88
N SER A 103 -10.43 -2.62 -11.08
CA SER A 103 -11.02 -1.28 -11.04
C SER A 103 -11.10 -0.65 -12.42
N GLY A 104 -12.20 0.05 -12.68
CA GLY A 104 -12.27 1.04 -13.76
C GLY A 104 -11.72 2.42 -13.36
N ASP A 105 -11.44 2.60 -12.06
CA ASP A 105 -10.84 3.81 -11.48
C ASP A 105 -9.34 3.58 -11.22
N ILE A 106 -8.60 4.64 -10.89
CA ILE A 106 -7.21 4.51 -10.47
C ILE A 106 -7.18 4.06 -9.02
N ILE A 107 -6.52 2.93 -8.77
CA ILE A 107 -6.19 2.50 -7.41
C ILE A 107 -5.03 3.36 -6.90
N THR A 108 -5.28 4.14 -5.86
CA THR A 108 -4.29 5.05 -5.26
C THR A 108 -3.52 4.38 -4.14
N ASP A 109 -4.14 3.45 -3.42
CA ASP A 109 -3.46 2.60 -2.45
C ASP A 109 -4.21 1.28 -2.21
N PHE A 110 -3.53 0.27 -1.66
CA PHE A 110 -4.17 -0.90 -1.07
C PHE A 110 -3.35 -1.46 0.10
N SER A 111 -4.03 -2.08 1.06
CA SER A 111 -3.42 -2.81 2.17
C SER A 111 -4.37 -3.89 2.71
N VAL A 112 -3.83 -4.84 3.47
CA VAL A 112 -4.62 -5.80 4.24
C VAL A 112 -4.35 -5.63 5.73
N ILE A 113 -5.41 -5.26 6.45
CA ILE A 113 -5.36 -4.98 7.90
C ILE A 113 -6.39 -5.88 8.58
N ASN A 114 -5.96 -6.67 9.55
CA ASN A 114 -6.78 -7.65 10.26
C ASN A 114 -7.55 -8.61 9.32
N GLY A 115 -6.93 -9.00 8.21
CA GLY A 115 -7.52 -9.92 7.24
C GLY A 115 -8.55 -9.30 6.30
N ARG A 116 -8.87 -8.01 6.44
CA ARG A 116 -9.75 -7.25 5.54
C ARG A 116 -8.92 -6.48 4.52
N MET A 117 -9.37 -6.46 3.28
CA MET A 117 -8.71 -5.71 2.20
C MET A 117 -9.28 -4.30 2.11
N TYR A 118 -8.39 -3.33 2.07
CA TYR A 118 -8.72 -1.92 1.91
C TYR A 118 -8.10 -1.43 0.60
N ILE A 119 -8.88 -0.74 -0.22
CA ILE A 119 -8.43 -0.19 -1.51
C ILE A 119 -8.90 1.26 -1.62
N GLY A 120 -7.95 2.16 -1.84
CA GLY A 120 -8.21 3.55 -2.18
C GLY A 120 -8.35 3.71 -3.68
N GLU A 121 -9.37 4.45 -4.12
CA GLU A 121 -9.58 4.75 -5.54
C GLU A 121 -9.88 6.21 -5.80
N ILE A 122 -9.54 6.66 -7.00
CA ILE A 122 -9.97 7.95 -7.55
C ILE A 122 -10.53 7.75 -8.96
N ASN A 123 -11.76 8.22 -9.16
CA ASN A 123 -12.35 8.31 -10.48
C ASN A 123 -11.87 9.60 -11.15
N LEU A 124 -11.09 9.49 -12.22
CA LEU A 124 -10.53 10.66 -12.90
C LEU A 124 -11.57 11.52 -13.64
N HIS A 125 -12.74 10.97 -13.97
CA HIS A 125 -13.77 11.70 -14.71
C HIS A 125 -14.54 12.67 -13.82
N ASN A 126 -14.98 12.23 -12.65
CA ASN A 126 -15.75 13.05 -11.71
C ASN A 126 -14.93 13.52 -10.50
N LYS A 127 -13.67 13.06 -10.36
CA LYS A 127 -12.75 13.36 -9.25
C LYS A 127 -13.23 12.86 -7.89
N GLN A 128 -14.17 11.92 -7.88
CA GLN A 128 -14.68 11.29 -6.67
C GLN A 128 -13.63 10.33 -6.10
N ASN A 129 -13.47 10.36 -4.78
CA ASN A 129 -12.58 9.45 -4.07
C ASN A 129 -13.40 8.35 -3.41
N TYR A 130 -12.88 7.14 -3.41
CA TYR A 130 -13.53 6.01 -2.78
C TYR A 130 -12.57 5.23 -1.91
N LEU A 131 -13.13 4.62 -0.87
CA LEU A 131 -12.51 3.56 -0.10
C LEU A 131 -13.36 2.31 -0.28
N LEU A 132 -12.72 1.22 -0.68
CA LEU A 132 -13.32 -0.09 -0.69
C LEU A 132 -12.85 -0.86 0.54
N VAL A 133 -13.79 -1.54 1.21
CA VAL A 133 -13.49 -2.48 2.28
C VAL A 133 -14.13 -3.81 1.93
N ASP A 134 -13.31 -4.84 1.71
CA ASP A 134 -13.75 -6.17 1.24
C ASP A 134 -14.68 -6.14 0.02
N GLY A 135 -14.47 -5.16 -0.88
CA GLY A 135 -15.24 -4.97 -2.11
C GLY A 135 -16.44 -4.03 -1.97
N GLU A 136 -16.82 -3.62 -0.77
CA GLU A 136 -17.86 -2.60 -0.58
C GLU A 136 -17.28 -1.20 -0.76
N LYS A 137 -17.78 -0.48 -1.78
CA LYS A 137 -17.26 0.82 -2.19
C LYS A 137 -18.04 1.96 -1.54
N THR A 138 -17.33 2.81 -0.80
CA THR A 138 -17.88 3.99 -0.13
C THR A 138 -17.14 5.25 -0.58
N GLU A 139 -17.88 6.32 -0.82
CA GLU A 139 -17.30 7.64 -1.12
C GLU A 139 -16.61 8.22 0.11
N VAL A 140 -15.43 8.82 -0.10
CA VAL A 140 -14.64 9.44 0.96
C VAL A 140 -14.28 10.88 0.60
N PRO A 141 -14.09 11.77 1.60
CA PRO A 141 -13.94 13.20 1.35
C PRO A 141 -12.63 13.59 0.65
N SER A 142 -11.61 12.72 0.64
CA SER A 142 -10.30 13.04 0.08
C SER A 142 -9.55 11.81 -0.44
N VAL A 143 -8.49 12.03 -1.21
CA VAL A 143 -7.70 10.97 -1.85
C VAL A 143 -7.11 10.04 -0.78
N VAL A 144 -7.31 8.74 -0.95
CA VAL A 144 -6.71 7.69 -0.11
C VAL A 144 -5.27 7.46 -0.56
N SER A 145 -4.33 8.27 -0.06
CA SER A 145 -2.92 8.24 -0.48
C SER A 145 -2.09 7.19 0.26
N LEU A 146 -2.48 6.84 1.48
CA LEU A 146 -1.83 5.84 2.31
C LEU A 146 -2.87 5.16 3.21
N ILE A 147 -2.96 3.84 3.18
CA ILE A 147 -3.74 3.00 4.10
C ILE A 147 -2.77 2.34 5.07
N TYR A 148 -3.04 2.44 6.36
CA TYR A 148 -2.16 1.95 7.41
C TYR A 148 -2.93 1.53 8.65
N GLU A 149 -2.31 0.69 9.47
CA GLU A 149 -2.84 0.26 10.76
C GLU A 149 -2.19 1.09 11.87
N LEU A 150 -2.98 1.50 12.86
CA LEU A 150 -2.51 2.17 14.06
C LEU A 150 -3.27 1.63 15.28
N GLY A 151 -2.62 0.79 16.08
CA GLY A 151 -3.19 0.25 17.31
C GLY A 151 -4.27 -0.80 17.06
N GLY A 152 -4.12 -1.60 16.01
CA GLY A 152 -5.08 -2.58 15.51
C GLY A 152 -6.19 -1.98 14.64
N GLU A 153 -6.24 -0.65 14.50
CA GLU A 153 -7.35 0.04 13.83
C GLU A 153 -6.91 0.52 12.43
N PRO A 154 -7.74 0.31 11.40
CA PRO A 154 -7.44 0.76 10.04
C PRO A 154 -7.62 2.29 9.91
N HIS A 155 -6.69 2.91 9.20
CA HIS A 155 -6.66 4.33 8.93
C HIS A 155 -6.30 4.59 7.48
N PHE A 156 -6.63 5.79 7.00
CA PHE A 156 -5.98 6.31 5.80
C PHE A 156 -5.55 7.76 5.96
N ALA A 157 -4.58 8.16 5.16
CA ALA A 157 -4.13 9.54 5.04
C ALA A 157 -4.25 10.00 3.59
N THR A 158 -4.63 11.26 3.45
CA THR A 158 -4.39 12.06 2.26
C THR A 158 -3.07 12.76 2.45
N LEU A 159 -2.16 12.60 1.49
CA LEU A 159 -0.85 13.24 1.52
C LEU A 159 -0.75 14.29 0.42
N LYS A 160 0.01 15.35 0.68
CA LYS A 160 0.26 16.37 -0.32
C LYS A 160 1.05 15.78 -1.48
N GLY A 161 0.56 15.96 -2.70
CA GLY A 161 1.16 15.37 -3.89
C GLY A 161 0.46 15.76 -5.18
N ALA A 162 0.59 14.92 -6.20
CA ALA A 162 -0.02 15.16 -7.52
C ALA A 162 -1.56 15.12 -7.48
N LEU A 163 -2.14 14.36 -6.56
CA LEU A 163 -3.59 14.13 -6.46
C LEU A 163 -4.27 14.97 -5.37
N SER A 164 -3.51 15.56 -4.43
CA SER A 164 -4.06 16.38 -3.34
C SER A 164 -3.12 17.52 -2.97
N GLN A 165 -3.68 18.69 -2.63
CA GLN A 165 -2.93 19.82 -2.04
C GLN A 165 -3.04 19.86 -0.52
N GLU A 166 -3.89 19.02 0.05
CA GLU A 166 -4.16 18.94 1.49
C GLU A 166 -3.51 17.69 2.09
N GLU A 167 -3.28 17.74 3.39
CA GLU A 167 -2.97 16.59 4.21
C GLU A 167 -4.09 16.40 5.22
N ASN A 168 -4.69 15.21 5.24
CA ASN A 168 -5.82 14.87 6.10
C ASN A 168 -5.65 13.42 6.57
N TRP A 169 -6.17 13.08 7.75
CA TRP A 169 -6.03 11.76 8.35
C TRP A 169 -7.37 11.27 8.85
N TYR A 170 -7.66 10.01 8.61
CA TYR A 170 -8.97 9.43 8.88
C TYR A 170 -8.82 8.09 9.58
N LYS A 171 -9.66 7.87 10.60
CA LYS A 171 -9.94 6.53 11.13
C LYS A 171 -11.01 5.88 10.27
N ILE A 172 -10.87 4.59 9.98
CA ILE A 172 -11.91 3.78 9.35
C ILE A 172 -12.61 2.98 10.46
N GLU A 173 -13.90 3.22 10.69
CA GLU A 173 -14.68 2.58 11.75
C GLU A 173 -16.06 2.19 11.22
N ASN A 174 -16.41 0.91 11.29
CA ASN A 174 -17.68 0.36 10.77
C ASN A 174 -17.96 0.83 9.33
N ASP A 175 -16.94 0.73 8.47
CA ASP A 175 -16.97 1.14 7.05
C ASP A 175 -17.28 2.64 6.82
N LYS A 176 -17.16 3.46 7.87
CA LYS A 176 -17.22 4.92 7.83
C LYS A 176 -15.86 5.53 8.06
N THR A 177 -15.66 6.75 7.56
CA THR A 177 -14.41 7.49 7.71
C THR A 177 -14.61 8.67 8.67
N LEU A 178 -13.81 8.72 9.73
CA LEU A 178 -13.84 9.78 10.74
C LEU A 178 -12.57 10.62 10.63
N LEU A 179 -12.72 11.92 10.32
CA LEU A 179 -11.58 12.84 10.27
C LEU A 179 -10.94 12.96 11.66
N ILE A 180 -9.62 12.78 11.71
CA ILE A 180 -8.82 12.93 12.93
C ILE A 180 -8.25 14.35 12.94
N ASN A 181 -8.81 15.22 13.78
CA ASN A 181 -8.37 16.61 13.95
C ASN A 181 -7.00 16.77 14.65
N SER A 182 -6.25 15.69 14.88
CA SER A 182 -4.95 15.76 15.55
C SER A 182 -3.85 16.02 14.50
N THR A 183 -3.18 17.17 14.63
CA THR A 183 -2.03 17.60 13.80
C THR A 183 -0.78 16.73 13.98
N LYS A 184 -0.89 15.57 14.65
CA LYS A 184 0.24 14.76 15.11
C LYS A 184 -0.10 13.28 15.08
N ILE A 185 -0.20 12.72 13.88
CA ILE A 185 -0.07 11.27 13.71
C ILE A 185 1.44 10.97 13.68
N TYR A 186 1.97 10.56 14.83
CA TYR A 186 3.38 10.23 14.99
C TYR A 186 3.66 8.85 14.42
N LEU A 187 3.86 8.75 13.09
CA LEU A 187 4.35 7.52 12.48
C LEU A 187 5.79 7.22 12.92
N LEU A 188 6.61 8.25 13.14
CA LEU A 188 7.94 8.17 13.77
C LEU A 188 8.25 9.48 14.51
N ARG A 189 8.75 9.42 15.74
CA ARG A 189 9.40 10.56 16.40
C ARG A 189 10.88 10.49 16.03
N THR A 190 11.35 11.34 15.12
CA THR A 190 12.80 11.50 14.96
C THR A 190 13.31 12.25 16.18
N GLU A 191 14.05 11.56 17.04
CA GLU A 191 14.86 12.24 18.05
C GLU A 191 15.98 12.99 17.33
N ASN A 192 16.03 14.30 17.54
CA ASN A 192 17.14 15.16 17.14
C ASN A 192 18.31 14.97 18.11
#